data_AF-A0A1I0X5F9-F1
#
_entry.id   AF-A0A1I0X5F9-F1
#
_cell.length_a   1.000
_cell.length_b   1.000
_cell.length_c   1.000
_cell.angle_alpha   90.00
_cell.angle_beta   90.00
_cell.angle_gamma   90.00
#
_symmetry.space_group_name_H-M   'P 1'
#
loop_
_entity.id
_entity.type
_entity.pdbx_description
1 polymer ?
#
loop_
_entity_poly.entity_id
_entity_poly.type
_entity_poly.pdbx_seq_one_letter_code
_entity_poly.pdbx_strand_id
1 'polypeptide(L)'
;MSSVLRNGRLWRVAYLAEIAVLAVPTLTPIGLLAIVGTLYCGGATLIGLDMLPGYMAGRYGDASGTVDLVVLGSAGTLICVSALCAISRFIRLSRAYVFGSARALLNHVEDFRIGLTLALALLIFNGSLAAIMPGEGQALFLLLFFANAVILIPVTHLWIAMRQARRSTNEVGPDKQAPIVGAR
;
A
#
# COMPACT_ATOMS: atom_id res chain seq x y z
N MET A 1 -2.87 11.43 36.01
CA MET A 1 -3.00 10.80 34.67
C MET A 1 -1.87 9.80 34.51
N SER A 2 -2.18 8.50 34.41
CA SER A 2 -1.16 7.44 34.37
C SER A 2 -0.24 7.59 33.15
N SER A 3 1.05 7.34 33.34
CA SER A 3 2.11 7.42 32.32
C SER A 3 1.77 6.66 31.03
N VAL A 4 0.98 5.59 31.13
CA VAL A 4 0.49 4.77 30.01
C VAL A 4 -0.39 5.56 29.03
N LEU A 5 -1.32 6.39 29.52
CA LEU A 5 -2.19 7.21 28.66
C LEU A 5 -1.43 8.36 27.99
N ARG A 6 -0.41 8.90 28.66
CA ARG A 6 0.47 9.95 28.12
C ARG A 6 1.34 9.40 26.99
N ASN A 7 1.88 8.19 27.17
CA ASN A 7 2.68 7.52 26.14
C ASN A 7 1.85 7.19 24.90
N GLY A 8 0.61 6.71 25.05
CA GLY A 8 -0.26 6.42 23.90
C GLY A 8 -0.57 7.63 23.01
N ARG A 9 -0.71 8.83 23.60
CA ARG A 9 -0.91 10.07 22.84
C ARG A 9 0.36 10.51 22.11
N LEU A 10 1.52 10.44 22.76
CA LEU A 10 2.80 10.80 22.14
C LEU A 10 3.11 9.92 20.93
N TRP A 11 2.84 8.61 21.00
CA TRP A 11 2.99 7.69 19.88
C TRP A 11 2.10 8.08 18.68
N ARG A 12 0.84 8.45 18.93
CA ARG A 12 -0.05 8.93 17.85
C ARG A 12 0.40 10.26 17.24
N VAL A 13 0.96 11.17 18.04
CA VAL A 13 1.51 12.44 17.54
C VAL A 13 2.74 12.20 16.68
N ALA A 14 3.65 11.31 17.11
CA ALA A 14 4.80 10.91 16.30
C ALA A 14 4.34 10.27 14.98
N TYR A 15 3.34 9.41 15.02
CA TYR A 15 2.75 8.83 13.82
C TYR A 15 2.14 9.86 12.87
N LEU A 16 1.44 10.86 13.39
CA LEU A 16 0.91 11.97 12.59
C LEU A 16 2.02 12.78 11.93
N ALA A 17 3.13 13.02 12.64
CA ALA A 17 4.30 13.68 12.08
C ALA A 17 4.94 12.84 10.95
N GLU A 18 5.08 11.52 11.14
CA GLU A 18 5.55 10.61 10.10
C GLU A 18 4.62 10.62 8.88
N ILE A 19 3.29 10.64 9.06
CA ILE A 19 2.35 10.77 7.96
C ILE A 19 2.55 12.09 7.23
N ALA A 20 2.61 13.21 7.94
CA ALA A 20 2.68 14.53 7.34
C ALA A 20 4.00 14.78 6.58
N VAL A 21 5.12 14.31 7.15
CA VAL A 21 6.47 14.58 6.61
C VAL A 21 6.91 13.53 5.61
N LEU A 22 6.55 12.26 5.81
CA LEU A 22 7.04 11.15 5.00
C LEU A 22 5.93 10.61 4.10
N ALA A 23 4.78 10.23 4.67
CA ALA A 23 3.77 9.51 3.90
C ALA A 23 3.06 10.39 2.88
N VAL A 24 2.57 11.58 3.26
CA VAL A 24 1.80 12.46 2.37
C VAL A 24 2.63 12.92 1.16
N PRO A 25 3.84 13.50 1.33
CA PRO A 25 4.63 13.98 0.19
C PRO A 25 5.03 12.86 -0.78
N THR A 26 5.05 11.61 -0.31
CA THR A 26 5.43 10.44 -1.08
C THR A 26 4.23 9.75 -1.74
N LEU A 27 3.15 9.54 -0.98
CA LEU A 27 1.95 8.85 -1.43
C LEU A 27 1.12 9.71 -2.39
N THR A 28 1.12 11.04 -2.27
CA THR A 28 0.40 11.91 -3.20
C THR A 28 0.90 11.79 -4.64
N PRO A 29 2.20 11.96 -4.95
CA PRO A 29 2.69 11.79 -6.30
C PRO A 29 2.60 10.34 -6.78
N ILE A 30 2.88 9.34 -5.93
CA ILE A 30 2.72 7.92 -6.29
C ILE A 30 1.25 7.60 -6.62
N GLY A 31 0.32 8.09 -5.82
CA GLY A 31 -1.12 7.90 -6.03
C GLY A 31 -1.58 8.55 -7.33
N LEU A 32 -1.14 9.78 -7.61
CA LEU A 32 -1.44 10.45 -8.88
C LEU A 32 -0.84 9.67 -10.07
N LEU A 33 0.42 9.26 -9.98
CA LEU A 33 1.08 8.46 -11.00
C LEU A 33 0.34 7.14 -11.24
N ALA A 34 -0.12 6.47 -10.19
CA ALA A 34 -0.87 5.23 -10.31
C ALA A 34 -2.27 5.46 -10.93
N ILE A 35 -2.95 6.55 -10.62
CA ILE A 35 -4.23 6.89 -11.28
C ILE A 35 -4.01 7.12 -12.78
N VAL A 36 -3.08 8.01 -13.13
CA VAL A 36 -2.77 8.34 -14.53
C VAL A 36 -2.26 7.11 -15.27
N GLY A 37 -1.37 6.34 -14.65
CA GLY A 37 -0.81 5.10 -15.19
C GLY A 37 -1.88 4.04 -15.42
N THR A 38 -2.84 3.87 -14.50
CA THR A 38 -3.96 2.94 -14.69
C THR A 38 -4.78 3.31 -15.93
N LEU A 39 -5.08 4.60 -16.12
CA LEU A 39 -5.84 5.07 -17.28
C LEU A 39 -5.05 4.90 -18.58
N TYR A 40 -3.77 5.28 -18.58
CA TYR A 40 -2.91 5.17 -19.75
C TYR A 40 -2.67 3.72 -20.16
N CYS A 41 -2.19 2.89 -19.24
CA CYS A 41 -1.90 1.48 -19.49
C CYS A 41 -3.17 0.68 -19.80
N GLY A 42 -4.27 0.96 -19.10
CA GLY A 42 -5.56 0.31 -19.35
C GLY A 42 -6.12 0.69 -20.72
N GLY A 43 -6.04 1.97 -21.09
CA GLY A 43 -6.40 2.45 -22.41
C GLY A 43 -5.57 1.80 -23.52
N ALA A 44 -4.25 1.72 -23.33
CA ALA A 44 -3.36 1.01 -24.27
C ALA A 44 -3.78 -0.45 -24.43
N THR A 45 -4.04 -1.18 -23.34
CA THR A 45 -4.53 -2.56 -23.41
C THR A 45 -5.83 -2.68 -24.21
N LEU A 46 -6.81 -1.80 -23.98
CA LEU A 46 -8.08 -1.84 -24.70
C LEU A 46 -7.90 -1.57 -26.20
N ILE A 47 -7.09 -0.59 -26.57
CA ILE A 47 -6.77 -0.30 -27.97
C ILE A 47 -6.06 -1.49 -28.62
N GLY A 48 -5.09 -2.09 -27.92
CA GLY A 48 -4.39 -3.28 -28.41
C GLY A 48 -5.33 -4.46 -28.62
N LEU A 49 -6.27 -4.69 -27.69
CA LEU A 49 -7.27 -5.76 -27.80
C LEU A 49 -8.27 -5.53 -28.95
N ASP A 50 -8.64 -4.28 -29.22
CA ASP A 50 -9.52 -3.94 -30.34
C ASP A 50 -8.84 -4.19 -31.70
N MET A 51 -7.54 -3.89 -31.79
CA MET A 51 -6.77 -4.10 -33.03
C MET A 51 -6.36 -5.56 -33.25
N LEU A 52 -6.22 -6.35 -32.18
CA LEU A 52 -5.68 -7.71 -32.21
C LEU A 52 -6.36 -8.66 -33.21
N PRO A 53 -7.71 -8.72 -33.34
CA PRO A 53 -8.37 -9.57 -34.33
C PRO A 53 -8.00 -9.22 -35.78
N GLY A 54 -7.79 -7.93 -36.08
CA GLY A 54 -7.37 -7.48 -37.40
C GLY A 54 -5.96 -7.94 -37.76
N TYR A 55 -5.04 -7.92 -36.79
CA TYR A 55 -3.69 -8.44 -36.94
C TYR A 55 -3.67 -9.98 -37.08
N MET A 56 -4.46 -10.69 -36.26
CA MET A 56 -4.59 -12.16 -36.35
C MET A 56 -5.24 -12.62 -37.66
N ALA A 57 -6.12 -11.80 -38.24
CA ALA A 57 -6.73 -12.03 -39.55
C ALA A 57 -5.82 -11.61 -40.72
N GLY A 58 -4.59 -11.16 -40.46
CA GLY A 58 -3.62 -10.76 -41.49
C GLY A 58 -3.92 -9.43 -42.18
N ARG A 59 -4.81 -8.58 -41.65
CA ARG A 59 -5.18 -7.30 -42.29
C ARG A 59 -4.13 -6.20 -42.16
N TYR A 60 -3.27 -6.26 -41.14
CA TYR A 60 -2.37 -5.15 -40.77
C TYR A 60 -0.88 -5.55 -40.71
N GLY A 61 -0.52 -6.75 -41.15
CA GLY A 61 0.86 -7.26 -41.08
C GLY A 61 1.18 -7.93 -39.74
N ASP A 62 2.38 -7.67 -39.20
CA ASP A 62 2.89 -8.33 -37.98
C ASP A 62 2.13 -7.91 -36.71
N ALA A 63 1.67 -8.90 -35.95
CA ALA A 63 0.89 -8.73 -34.71
C ALA A 63 1.77 -8.44 -33.48
N SER A 64 3.09 -8.64 -33.57
CA SER A 64 4.03 -8.58 -32.44
C SER A 64 3.89 -7.30 -31.60
N GLY A 65 3.88 -6.13 -32.24
CA GLY A 65 3.75 -4.84 -31.55
C GLY A 65 2.42 -4.68 -30.81
N THR A 66 1.33 -5.23 -31.34
CA THR A 66 0.00 -5.18 -30.70
C THR A 66 -0.06 -6.11 -29.49
N VAL A 67 0.55 -7.30 -29.60
CA VAL A 67 0.66 -8.26 -28.49
C VAL A 67 1.50 -7.65 -27.36
N ASP A 68 2.65 -7.05 -27.67
CA ASP A 68 3.50 -6.38 -26.69
C ASP A 68 2.77 -5.24 -25.98
N LEU A 69 2.00 -4.44 -26.72
CA LEU A 69 1.21 -3.34 -26.17
C LEU A 69 0.10 -3.83 -25.22
N VAL A 70 -0.57 -4.94 -25.54
CA VAL A 70 -1.55 -5.58 -24.64
C VAL A 70 -0.87 -6.11 -23.38
N VAL A 71 0.25 -6.82 -23.53
CA VAL A 71 0.97 -7.42 -22.40
C VAL A 71 1.54 -6.34 -21.48
N LEU A 72 2.28 -5.38 -22.01
CA LEU A 72 2.87 -4.29 -21.22
C LEU A 72 1.80 -3.38 -20.61
N GLY A 73 0.74 -3.07 -21.36
CA GLY A 73 -0.40 -2.30 -20.84
C GLY A 73 -1.10 -3.03 -19.70
N SER A 74 -1.32 -4.34 -19.81
CA SER A 74 -2.01 -5.10 -18.77
C SER A 74 -1.15 -5.21 -17.50
N ALA A 75 0.15 -5.48 -17.66
CA ALA A 75 1.11 -5.51 -16.55
C ALA A 75 1.20 -4.15 -15.85
N GLY A 76 1.32 -3.05 -16.62
CA GLY A 76 1.33 -1.68 -16.08
C GLY A 76 0.05 -1.34 -15.32
N THR A 77 -1.11 -1.75 -15.86
CA THR A 77 -2.41 -1.56 -15.19
C THR A 77 -2.46 -2.31 -13.85
N LEU A 78 -2.04 -3.57 -13.83
CA LEU A 78 -2.02 -4.38 -12.60
C LEU A 78 -1.11 -3.76 -11.52
N ILE A 79 0.07 -3.26 -11.91
CA ILE A 79 1.00 -2.57 -11.01
C ILE A 79 0.34 -1.32 -10.42
N CYS A 80 -0.28 -0.49 -11.26
CA CYS A 80 -0.92 0.75 -10.81
C CYS A 80 -2.12 0.47 -9.89
N VAL A 81 -2.97 -0.49 -10.24
CA VAL A 81 -4.10 -0.91 -9.40
C VAL A 81 -3.61 -1.49 -8.06
N SER A 82 -2.51 -2.25 -8.08
CA SER A 82 -1.91 -2.80 -6.85
C SER A 82 -1.38 -1.69 -5.95
N ALA A 83 -0.76 -0.65 -6.53
CA ALA A 83 -0.33 0.53 -5.79
C ALA A 83 -1.51 1.26 -5.16
N LEU A 84 -2.58 1.53 -5.93
CA LEU A 84 -3.79 2.17 -5.40
C LEU A 84 -4.43 1.35 -4.28
N CYS A 85 -4.47 0.02 -4.43
CA CYS A 85 -4.96 -0.87 -3.40
C CYS A 85 -4.11 -0.76 -2.11
N ALA A 86 -2.78 -0.82 -2.22
CA ALA A 86 -1.87 -0.67 -1.08
C ALA A 86 -2.07 0.69 -0.37
N ILE A 87 -2.14 1.78 -1.13
CA ILE A 87 -2.38 3.14 -0.60
C ILE A 87 -3.73 3.21 0.12
N SER A 88 -4.80 2.66 -0.48
CA SER A 88 -6.13 2.68 0.12
C SER A 88 -6.19 1.93 1.45
N ARG A 89 -5.49 0.79 1.56
CA ARG A 89 -5.39 0.00 2.80
C ARG A 89 -4.58 0.75 3.85
N PHE A 90 -3.46 1.35 3.46
CA PHE A 90 -2.67 2.19 4.35
C PHE A 90 -3.47 3.37 4.92
N ILE A 91 -4.26 4.06 4.10
CA ILE A 91 -5.13 5.17 4.55
C ILE A 91 -6.17 4.66 5.55
N ARG A 92 -6.83 3.52 5.28
CA ARG A 92 -7.82 2.92 6.19
C ARG A 92 -7.20 2.57 7.54
N LEU A 93 -6.03 1.94 7.54
CA LEU A 93 -5.29 1.58 8.76
C LEU A 93 -4.84 2.82 9.54
N SER A 94 -4.32 3.82 8.84
CA SER A 94 -3.92 5.10 9.44
C SER A 94 -5.09 5.78 10.13
N ARG A 95 -6.26 5.83 9.47
CA ARG A 95 -7.47 6.40 10.04
C ARG A 95 -7.93 5.61 11.28
N ALA A 96 -7.91 4.28 11.21
CA ALA A 96 -8.28 3.42 12.34
C ALA A 96 -7.35 3.62 13.55
N TYR A 97 -6.05 3.82 13.32
CA TYR A 97 -5.08 4.06 14.39
C TYR A 97 -5.20 5.46 15.02
N VAL A 98 -5.30 6.50 14.19
CA VAL A 98 -5.35 7.89 14.65
C VAL A 98 -6.64 8.19 15.42
N PHE A 99 -7.78 7.82 14.83
CA PHE A 99 -9.11 8.18 15.36
C PHE A 99 -9.77 7.07 16.17
N GLY A 100 -9.32 5.82 16.02
CA GLY A 100 -9.90 4.66 16.73
C GLY A 100 -9.17 4.30 18.02
N SER A 101 -9.58 3.18 18.62
CA SER A 101 -8.88 2.55 19.73
C SER A 101 -7.79 1.61 19.20
N ALA A 102 -6.78 1.31 20.03
CA ALA A 102 -5.74 0.34 19.64
C ALA A 102 -6.31 -1.05 19.29
N ARG A 103 -7.48 -1.40 19.86
CA ARG A 103 -8.22 -2.63 19.53
C ARG A 103 -8.90 -2.56 18.16
N ALA A 104 -9.40 -1.39 17.75
CA ALA A 104 -9.97 -1.21 16.42
C ALA A 104 -8.96 -1.52 15.31
N LEU A 105 -7.68 -1.25 15.55
CA LEU A 105 -6.60 -1.59 14.61
C LEU A 105 -6.43 -3.10 14.42
N LEU A 106 -6.73 -3.92 15.43
CA LEU A 106 -6.64 -5.39 15.34
C LEU A 106 -7.72 -5.98 14.43
N ASN A 107 -8.85 -5.29 14.24
CA ASN A 107 -9.89 -5.70 13.30
C ASN A 107 -9.44 -5.58 11.84
N HIS A 108 -8.30 -4.92 11.58
CA HIS A 108 -7.76 -4.68 10.25
C HIS A 108 -6.41 -5.41 10.00
N VAL A 109 -6.13 -6.50 10.74
CA VAL A 109 -4.86 -7.25 10.56
C VAL A 109 -4.71 -7.82 9.16
N GLU A 110 -5.77 -8.34 8.57
CA GLU A 110 -5.73 -8.86 7.19
C GLU A 110 -5.49 -7.75 6.19
N ASP A 111 -6.18 -6.61 6.34
CA ASP A 111 -5.97 -5.41 5.53
C ASP A 111 -4.51 -4.93 5.60
N PHE A 112 -3.91 -4.96 6.79
CA PHE A 112 -2.50 -4.65 6.99
C PHE A 112 -1.59 -5.62 6.22
N ARG A 113 -1.84 -6.94 6.32
CA ARG A 113 -1.03 -7.94 5.62
C ARG A 113 -1.12 -7.78 4.11
N ILE A 114 -2.33 -7.64 3.57
CA ILE A 114 -2.54 -7.47 2.12
C ILE A 114 -1.85 -6.19 1.65
N GLY A 115 -2.06 -5.06 2.35
CA GLY A 115 -1.43 -3.79 2.02
C GLY A 115 0.09 -3.86 2.06
N LEU A 116 0.66 -4.50 3.09
CA LEU A 116 2.11 -4.69 3.21
C LEU A 116 2.66 -5.58 2.10
N THR A 117 2.01 -6.69 1.78
CA THR A 117 2.45 -7.60 0.71
C THR A 117 2.47 -6.88 -0.64
N LEU A 118 1.43 -6.11 -0.96
CA LEU A 118 1.39 -5.33 -2.19
C LEU A 118 2.48 -4.24 -2.23
N ALA A 119 2.69 -3.54 -1.11
CA ALA A 119 3.75 -2.52 -1.01
C ALA A 119 5.16 -3.12 -1.16
N LEU A 120 5.42 -4.28 -0.54
CA LEU A 120 6.70 -4.98 -0.67
C LEU A 120 6.91 -5.54 -2.08
N ALA A 121 5.87 -6.09 -2.71
CA ALA A 121 5.94 -6.55 -4.08
C ALA A 121 6.30 -5.40 -5.04
N LEU A 122 5.67 -4.23 -4.87
CA LEU A 122 5.99 -3.02 -5.65
C LEU A 122 7.40 -2.51 -5.38
N LEU A 123 7.86 -2.55 -4.13
CA LEU A 123 9.22 -2.17 -3.78
C LEU A 123 10.25 -3.07 -4.48
N ILE A 124 10.09 -4.40 -4.39
CA ILE A 124 10.97 -5.36 -5.04
C ILE A 124 10.94 -5.16 -6.56
N PHE A 125 9.75 -5.04 -7.14
CA PHE A 125 9.59 -4.83 -8.57
C PHE A 125 10.30 -3.57 -9.07
N ASN A 126 10.11 -2.42 -8.41
CA ASN A 126 10.78 -1.18 -8.77
C ASN A 126 12.31 -1.29 -8.63
N GLY A 127 12.78 -1.95 -7.57
CA GLY A 127 14.23 -2.22 -7.39
C GLY A 127 14.81 -3.11 -8.49
N SER A 128 14.09 -4.16 -8.89
CA SER A 128 14.49 -5.04 -9.99
C SER A 128 14.50 -4.31 -11.32
N LEU A 129 13.51 -3.48 -11.62
CA LEU A 129 13.50 -2.67 -12.85
C LEU A 129 14.63 -1.65 -12.87
N ALA A 130 14.92 -0.99 -11.74
CA ALA A 130 16.06 -0.09 -11.62
C ALA A 130 17.41 -0.79 -11.84
N ALA A 131 17.53 -2.09 -11.57
CA ALA A 131 18.76 -2.83 -11.80
C ALA A 131 19.02 -3.17 -13.28
N ILE A 132 17.97 -3.24 -14.09
CA ILE A 132 18.06 -3.68 -15.51
C ILE A 132 17.81 -2.55 -16.52
N MET A 133 17.15 -1.46 -16.12
CA MET A 133 16.89 -0.31 -16.98
C MET A 133 18.09 0.66 -16.95
N PRO A 134 18.71 1.00 -18.09
CA PRO A 134 19.70 2.06 -18.15
C PRO A 134 19.06 3.46 -18.32
N GLY A 135 19.78 4.51 -17.91
CA GLY A 135 19.44 5.91 -18.22
C GLY A 135 18.25 6.46 -17.42
N GLU A 136 17.37 7.24 -18.07
CA GLU A 136 16.27 7.95 -17.41
C GLU A 136 15.25 7.01 -16.74
N GLY A 137 15.04 5.82 -17.32
CA GLY A 137 14.21 4.78 -16.72
C GLY A 137 14.75 4.33 -15.36
N GLN A 138 16.09 4.21 -15.23
CA GLN A 138 16.75 3.84 -13.99
C GLN A 138 16.44 4.81 -12.86
N ALA A 139 16.57 6.11 -13.14
CA ALA A 139 16.37 7.17 -12.16
C ALA A 139 14.93 7.19 -11.64
N LEU A 140 13.94 6.99 -12.54
CA LEU A 140 12.54 6.90 -12.16
C LEU A 140 12.27 5.70 -11.23
N PHE A 141 12.76 4.51 -11.59
CA PHE A 141 12.54 3.31 -10.77
C PHE A 141 13.30 3.35 -9.43
N LEU A 142 14.48 3.97 -9.38
CA LEU A 142 15.18 4.24 -8.13
C LEU A 142 14.42 5.23 -7.26
N LEU A 143 13.90 6.32 -7.83
CA LEU A 143 13.07 7.28 -7.11
C LEU A 143 11.84 6.58 -6.50
N LEU A 144 11.14 5.76 -7.30
CA LEU A 144 10.00 4.97 -6.83
C LEU A 144 10.40 3.93 -5.76
N PHE A 145 11.58 3.31 -5.88
CA PHE A 145 12.11 2.41 -4.87
C PHE A 145 12.32 3.12 -3.53
N PHE A 146 13.07 4.24 -3.52
CA PHE A 146 13.34 4.99 -2.30
C PHE A 146 12.06 5.59 -1.70
N ALA A 147 11.16 6.09 -2.53
CA ALA A 147 9.85 6.58 -2.11
C ALA A 147 9.05 5.49 -1.39
N ASN A 148 8.93 4.29 -1.97
CA ASN A 148 8.27 3.16 -1.31
C ASN A 148 8.99 2.72 -0.03
N ALA A 149 10.32 2.76 0.00
CA ALA A 149 11.10 2.43 1.19
C ALA A 149 10.84 3.41 2.35
N VAL A 150 10.71 4.71 2.07
CA VAL A 150 10.40 5.73 3.09
C VAL A 150 9.03 5.48 3.73
N ILE A 151 8.04 5.03 2.96
CA ILE A 151 6.69 4.69 3.46
C ILE A 151 6.73 3.49 4.43
N LEU A 152 7.78 2.65 4.41
CA LEU A 152 7.92 1.56 5.38
C LEU A 152 8.09 2.06 6.82
N ILE A 153 8.52 3.31 7.03
CA ILE A 153 8.67 3.90 8.37
C ILE A 153 7.30 3.98 9.07
N PRO A 154 6.30 4.72 8.57
CA PRO A 154 4.97 4.75 9.19
C PRO A 154 4.27 3.38 9.18
N VAL A 155 4.53 2.52 8.19
CA VAL A 155 4.00 1.13 8.21
C VAL A 155 4.57 0.33 9.37
N THR A 156 5.86 0.48 9.68
CA THR A 156 6.51 -0.17 10.82
C THR A 156 5.96 0.35 12.15
N HIS A 157 5.66 1.65 12.22
CA HIS A 157 4.98 2.24 13.37
C HIS A 157 3.61 1.58 13.62
N LEU A 158 2.77 1.46 12.58
CA LEU A 158 1.49 0.74 12.68
C LEU A 158 1.66 -0.70 13.14
N TRP A 159 2.66 -1.42 12.61
CA TRP A 159 2.96 -2.79 13.02
C TRP A 159 3.31 -2.90 14.50
N ILE A 160 4.15 -2.00 15.01
CA ILE A 160 4.52 -1.96 16.43
C ILE A 160 3.28 -1.68 17.29
N ALA A 161 2.44 -0.73 16.89
CA ALA A 161 1.20 -0.41 17.58
C ALA A 161 0.24 -1.61 17.63
N MET A 162 0.10 -2.36 16.53
CA MET A 162 -0.68 -3.60 16.49
C MET A 162 -0.14 -4.67 17.42
N ARG A 163 1.19 -4.87 17.44
CA ARG A 163 1.84 -5.84 18.35
C ARG A 163 1.58 -5.48 19.82
N GLN A 164 1.69 -4.20 20.18
CA GLN A 164 1.42 -3.73 21.53
C GLN A 164 -0.06 -3.92 21.91
N ALA A 165 -0.99 -3.58 21.01
CA ALA A 165 -2.41 -3.80 21.22
C ALA A 165 -2.73 -5.29 21.45
N ARG A 166 -2.12 -6.19 20.66
CA ARG A 166 -2.30 -7.64 20.81
C ARG A 166 -1.77 -8.15 22.16
N ARG A 167 -0.59 -7.69 22.59
CA ARG A 167 -0.02 -8.04 23.90
C ARG A 167 -0.94 -7.62 25.06
N SER A 168 -1.42 -6.37 25.02
CA SER A 168 -2.34 -5.87 26.05
C SER A 168 -3.68 -6.61 26.08
N THR A 169 -4.10 -7.20 24.96
CA THR A 169 -5.34 -8.01 24.90
C THR A 169 -5.10 -9.40 25.48
N ASN A 170 -3.94 -10.02 25.23
CA ASN A 170 -3.59 -11.34 25.77
C ASN A 170 -3.31 -11.33 27.28
N GLU A 171 -2.84 -10.22 27.85
CA GLU A 171 -2.64 -10.06 29.31
C GLU A 171 -3.97 -9.90 30.08
N VAL A 172 -5.04 -9.51 29.37
CA VAL A 172 -6.42 -9.47 29.83
C VAL A 172 -7.15 -10.71 29.30
N GLY A 173 -6.70 -11.90 29.72
CA GLY A 173 -7.39 -13.15 29.40
C GLY A 173 -8.84 -13.18 29.93
N PRO A 174 -9.70 -14.08 29.43
CA PRO A 174 -11.10 -14.20 29.86
C PRO A 174 -11.28 -14.43 31.37
N ASP A 175 -10.27 -14.97 32.06
CA ASP A 175 -10.25 -15.15 33.52
C ASP A 175 -10.13 -13.86 34.35
N LYS A 176 -9.97 -12.69 33.72
CA LYS A 176 -9.93 -11.38 34.41
C LYS A 176 -11.17 -10.52 34.15
N GLN A 177 -12.25 -11.07 33.60
CA GLN A 177 -13.57 -10.49 33.83
C GLN A 177 -13.96 -10.84 35.27
N ALA A 178 -13.64 -9.93 36.20
CA ALA A 178 -14.16 -10.01 37.55
C ALA A 178 -15.68 -10.27 37.49
N PRO A 179 -16.22 -11.20 38.30
CA PRO A 179 -17.64 -11.37 38.37
C PRO A 179 -18.26 -10.01 38.70
N ILE A 180 -19.32 -9.65 37.98
CA ILE A 180 -20.22 -8.59 38.40
C ILE A 180 -20.84 -9.08 39.71
N VAL A 181 -20.11 -8.87 40.81
CA VAL A 181 -20.63 -9.06 42.15
C VAL A 181 -21.67 -7.96 42.30
N GLY A 182 -22.92 -8.37 42.34
CA GLY A 182 -24.04 -7.49 42.60
C GLY A 182 -23.75 -6.61 43.81
N ALA A 183 -23.94 -5.30 43.62
CA ALA A 183 -24.30 -4.42 44.70
C ALA A 183 -25.73 -3.97 44.40
N ARG A 184 -26.57 -4.21 45.40
CA ARG A 184 -28.03 -4.01 45.48
C ARG A 184 -28.52 -2.67 44.92
#